data_AF-A0A1M6SLY5-F1
#
_entry.id   AF-A0A1M6SLY5-F1
#
_cell.length_a   1.000
_cell.length_b   1.000
_cell.length_c   1.000
_cell.angle_alpha   90.00
_cell.angle_beta   90.00
_cell.angle_gamma   90.00
#
_symmetry.space_group_name_H-M   'P 1'
#
loop_
_entity.id
_entity.type
_entity.pdbx_description
1 polymer ?
#
loop_
_entity_poly.entity_id
_entity_poly.type
_entity_poly.pdbx_seq_one_letter_code
_entity_poly.pdbx_strand_id
1 'polypeptide(L)' 'MAAKKEMSYYRRYLLHLLGEWGEEHKYGDDFLDERADAAEEEYENARREGLTVDQAQERAMSVLLDGFGDGEE' A
#
# COMPACT_ATOMS: atom_id res chain seq x y z
N MET A 1 -17.49 -4.35 15.90
CA MET A 1 -18.12 -4.45 14.58
C MET A 1 -17.00 -4.28 13.58
N ALA A 2 -16.65 -5.32 12.83
CA ALA A 2 -15.64 -5.20 11.78
C ALA A 2 -16.22 -4.25 10.73
N ALA A 3 -15.71 -3.03 10.67
CA ALA A 3 -15.98 -2.15 9.56
C ALA A 3 -15.57 -2.96 8.33
N LYS A 4 -16.55 -3.22 7.45
CA LYS A 4 -16.30 -3.78 6.13
C LYS A 4 -15.48 -2.73 5.42
N LYS A 5 -14.16 -2.72 5.66
CA LYS A 5 -13.20 -1.81 5.06
C LYS A 5 -13.37 -2.07 3.57
N GLU A 6 -14.09 -1.19 2.89
CA GLU A 6 -14.08 -1.19 1.43
C GLU A 6 -12.61 -1.27 1.07
N MET A 7 -12.19 -2.30 0.34
CA MET A 7 -10.77 -2.57 0.10
C MET A 7 -10.03 -1.24 -0.09
N SER A 8 -9.12 -0.92 0.85
CA SER A 8 -8.43 0.37 0.85
C SER A 8 -7.89 0.62 -0.55
N TYR A 9 -7.94 1.87 -1.01
CA TYR A 9 -7.53 2.24 -2.36
C TYR A 9 -6.18 1.61 -2.74
N TYR A 10 -5.25 1.57 -1.78
CA TYR A 10 -3.94 0.94 -1.89
C TYR A 10 -3.96 -0.58 -2.10
N ARG A 11 -4.88 -1.33 -1.46
CA ARG A 11 -5.03 -2.78 -1.66
C ARG A 11 -5.46 -3.10 -3.09
N ARG A 12 -6.43 -2.35 -3.62
CA ARG A 12 -6.88 -2.51 -5.01
C ARG A 12 -5.77 -2.17 -6.01
N TYR A 13 -5.01 -1.13 -5.71
CA TYR A 13 -3.86 -0.74 -6.53
C TYR A 13 -2.77 -1.82 -6.54
N LEU A 14 -2.46 -2.43 -5.39
CA LEU A 14 -1.52 -3.55 -5.30
C LEU A 14 -1.96 -4.76 -6.10
N LEU A 15 -3.22 -5.19 -5.97
CA LEU A 15 -3.74 -6.31 -6.75
C LEU A 15 -3.64 -6.07 -8.25
N HIS A 16 -3.87 -4.83 -8.68
CA HIS A 16 -3.70 -4.45 -10.09
C HIS A 16 -2.23 -4.56 -10.53
N LEU A 17 -1.29 -4.00 -9.77
CA LEU A 17 0.14 -4.09 -10.07
C LEU A 17 0.66 -5.53 -10.10
N LEU A 18 0.23 -6.35 -9.15
CA LEU A 18 0.64 -7.75 -9.09
C LEU A 18 0.09 -8.58 -10.25
N GLY A 19 -1.13 -8.27 -10.70
CA GLY A 19 -1.68 -8.86 -11.93
C GLY A 19 -0.88 -8.44 -13.17
N GLU A 20 -0.48 -7.18 -13.25
CA GLU A 20 0.38 -6.68 -14.35
C GLU A 20 1.77 -7.33 -14.34
N TRP A 21 2.33 -7.61 -13.16
CA TRP A 21 3.63 -8.29 -13.01
C TRP A 21 3.55 -9.82 -13.09
N GLY A 22 2.34 -10.40 -13.05
CA GLY A 22 2.13 -11.85 -12.95
C GLY A 22 2.57 -12.44 -11.60
N GLU A 23 2.78 -11.60 -10.58
CA GLU A 23 3.20 -11.99 -9.23
C GLU A 23 2.02 -12.04 -8.24
N GLU A 24 0.78 -12.06 -8.72
CA GLU A 24 -0.46 -12.10 -7.92
C GLU A 24 -0.53 -13.25 -6.89
N HIS A 25 0.26 -14.31 -7.08
CA HIS A 25 0.35 -15.46 -6.18
C HIS A 25 1.55 -15.40 -5.21
N LYS A 26 2.47 -14.44 -5.41
CA LYS A 26 3.73 -14.34 -4.64
C LYS A 26 3.51 -13.82 -3.23
N TYR A 27 2.47 -13.02 -3.03
CA TYR A 27 2.13 -12.39 -1.76
C TYR A 27 0.76 -12.86 -1.29
N GLY A 28 0.64 -13.22 -0.01
CA GLY A 28 -0.63 -13.62 0.59
C GLY A 28 -1.56 -12.44 0.85
N ASP A 29 -2.87 -12.70 0.96
CA ASP A 29 -3.86 -11.66 1.28
C ASP A 29 -3.51 -10.86 2.55
N ASP A 30 -3.03 -11.54 3.60
CA ASP A 30 -2.60 -10.89 4.85
C ASP A 30 -1.44 -9.90 4.63
N PHE A 31 -0.48 -10.23 3.75
CA PHE A 31 0.63 -9.34 3.41
C PHE A 31 0.14 -8.11 2.64
N LEU A 32 -0.80 -8.30 1.70
CA LEU A 32 -1.39 -7.19 0.95
C LEU A 32 -2.21 -6.26 1.84
N ASP A 33 -2.94 -6.81 2.80
CA ASP A 33 -3.70 -6.04 3.78
C ASP A 33 -2.77 -5.26 4.71
N GLU A 34 -1.71 -5.88 5.24
CA GLU A 34 -0.71 -5.20 6.07
C GLU A 34 -0.01 -4.06 5.32
N ARG A 35 0.34 -4.27 4.05
CA ARG A 35 0.97 -3.22 3.21
C ARG A 35 0.02 -2.08 2.89
N ALA A 36 -1.24 -2.39 2.58
CA ALA A 36 -2.25 -1.37 2.34
C ALA A 36 -2.54 -0.54 3.60
N ASP A 37 -2.58 -1.19 4.76
CA ASP A 37 -2.79 -0.54 6.05
C ASP A 37 -1.60 0.35 6.43
N ALA A 38 -0.37 -0.13 6.24
CA ALA A 38 0.84 0.66 6.48
C ALA A 38 0.92 1.91 5.58
N ALA A 39 0.56 1.78 4.29
CA ALA A 39 0.52 2.92 3.38
C ALA A 39 -0.56 3.94 3.75
N GLU A 40 -1.73 3.47 4.19
CA GLU A 40 -2.82 4.32 4.67
C GLU A 40 -2.43 5.06 5.95
N GLU A 41 -1.79 4.37 6.90
CA GLU A 41 -1.27 4.98 8.13
C GLU A 41 -0.22 6.05 7.84
N GLU A 42 0.73 5.78 6.94
CA GLU A 42 1.76 6.77 6.55
C GLU A 42 1.14 7.97 5.84
N TYR A 43 0.14 7.77 4.97
CA TYR A 43 -0.61 8.87 4.35
C TYR A 43 -1.26 9.75 5.42
N GLU A 44 -1.99 9.14 6.37
CA GLU A 44 -2.64 9.89 7.44
C GLU A 44 -1.63 10.63 8.33
N ASN A 45 -0.51 9.98 8.65
CA ASN A 45 0.54 10.58 9.45
C ASN A 45 1.15 11.79 8.73
N ALA A 46 1.51 11.64 7.46
CA ALA A 46 2.00 12.72 6.63
C ALA A 46 1.00 13.89 6.54
N ARG A 47 -0.30 13.60 6.42
CA ARG A 47 -1.35 14.63 6.45
C ARG A 47 -1.43 15.33 7.81
N ARG A 48 -1.21 14.63 8.92
CA ARG A 48 -1.11 15.22 10.27
C ARG A 48 0.14 16.07 10.46
N GLU A 49 1.26 15.70 9.85
CA GLU A 49 2.49 16.50 9.80
C GLU A 49 2.34 17.80 9.00
N GLY A 50 1.26 17.94 8.22
CA GLY A 50 0.97 19.11 7.39
C GLY A 50 1.52 19.02 5.97
N LEU A 51 1.92 17.82 5.52
CA LEU A 51 2.34 17.57 4.15
C LEU A 51 1.17 17.75 3.17
N THR A 52 1.50 18.13 1.94
CA THR A 52 0.50 18.20 0.86
C THR A 52 -0.01 16.79 0.51
N VAL A 53 -1.14 16.73 -0.19
CA VAL A 53 -1.70 15.45 -0.64
C VAL A 53 -0.68 14.69 -1.49
N ASP A 54 0.01 15.38 -2.41
CA ASP A 54 1.03 14.75 -3.27
C ASP A 54 2.18 14.17 -2.45
N GLN A 55 2.69 14.89 -1.45
CA GLN A 55 3.78 14.43 -0.60
C GLN A 55 3.37 13.25 0.29
N ALA A 56 2.18 13.30 0.87
CA ALA A 56 1.63 12.20 1.66
C ALA A 56 1.42 10.96 0.78
N GLN A 57 0.95 11.16 -0.45
CA GLN A 57 0.73 10.08 -1.40
C GLN A 57 2.04 9.46 -1.88
N GLU A 58 3.09 10.26 -2.12
CA GLU A 58 4.43 9.76 -2.44
C GLU A 58 4.99 8.86 -1.34
N ARG A 59 4.89 9.28 -0.07
CA ARG A 59 5.32 8.45 1.07
C ARG A 59 4.52 7.15 1.19
N ALA A 60 3.19 7.26 1.09
CA ALA A 60 2.31 6.10 1.12
C ALA A 60 2.63 5.12 -0.02
N MET A 61 2.90 5.62 -1.24
CA MET A 61 3.31 4.79 -2.36
C MET A 61 4.68 4.15 -2.13
N SER A 62 5.63 4.87 -1.53
CA SER A 62 6.92 4.31 -1.16
C SER A 62 6.75 3.14 -0.20
N VAL A 63 5.97 3.28 0.87
CA VAL A 63 5.69 2.19 1.83
C VAL A 63 4.91 1.05 1.19
N LEU A 64 3.99 1.37 0.28
CA LEU A 64 3.18 0.38 -0.43
C LEU A 64 4.04 -0.49 -1.35
N LEU A 65 5.05 0.08 -2.00
CA LEU A 65 5.94 -0.61 -2.95
C LEU A 65 7.20 -1.15 -2.28
N ASP A 66 7.53 -0.66 -1.08
CA ASP A 66 8.58 -1.19 -0.23
C ASP A 66 8.27 -2.66 0.10
N GLY A 67 9.18 -3.57 -0.23
CA GLY A 67 8.99 -5.02 -0.12
C GLY A 67 8.46 -5.73 -1.37
N PHE A 68 8.03 -5.01 -2.42
CA PHE A 68 7.77 -5.60 -3.74
C PHE A 68 9.01 -5.56 -4.66
N GLY A 69 9.97 -4.70 -4.32
CA GLY A 69 11.21 -4.46 -5.07
C GLY A 69 12.46 -5.06 -4.43
N ASP A 70 12.37 -6.20 -3.74
CA ASP A 70 13.56 -6.96 -3.33
C ASP A 70 14.20 -7.60 -4.59
N GLY A 71 14.87 -6.71 -5.33
CA GLY A 71 15.89 -6.97 -6.33
C GLY A 71 17.15 -6.19 -5.97
N GLU A 72 17.44 -6.03 -4.67
CA GLU A 72 18.78 -5.69 -4.19
C GLU A 72 19.47 -7.00 -3.78
N GLU A 73 20.18 -7.56 -4.77
CA GLU A 73 21.32 -8.52 -4.71
C GLU A 73 21.33 -9.70 -3.71
#